data_AF-A0A090L294-F1
#
_entry.id   AF-A0A090L294-F1
#
_cell.length_a   1.000
_cell.length_b   1.000
_cell.length_c   1.000
_cell.angle_alpha   90.00
_cell.angle_beta   90.00
_cell.angle_gamma   90.00
#
_symmetry.space_group_name_H-M   'P 1'
#
loop_
_entity.id
_entity.type
_entity.pdbx_description
1 polymer ?
#
loop_
_entity_poly.entity_id
_entity_poly.type
_entity_poly.pdbx_seq_one_letter_code
_entity_poly.pdbx_strand_id
1 'polypeptide(L)'
;MAAQFNDRCFYGKLHILTAMKLFITLGILISIGVIIFELFNFKKALFIMIIPIFVIVSTIIAIIKNSSKFIWPIIGISFFHLYLAANILLIFLFYFIFKPLYIIMVYNWAFNTMHGGKTFSWQAKISLRFMNYIELTIKCFDDQDSTKDIVQKSGTEILSIPVNYSNTSFVSDEIKRTIM
;
A
#
# COMPACT_ATOMS: atom_id res chain seq x y z
N MET A 1 50.13 -13.11 -23.75
CA MET A 1 49.83 -14.36 -23.01
C MET A 1 48.48 -14.16 -22.34
N ALA A 2 47.40 -14.48 -23.07
CA ALA A 2 46.03 -14.20 -22.63
C ALA A 2 45.59 -15.28 -21.64
N ALA A 3 45.23 -14.87 -20.42
CA ALA A 3 44.75 -15.77 -19.38
C ALA A 3 43.39 -16.35 -19.79
N GLN A 4 43.38 -17.63 -20.11
CA GLN A 4 42.21 -18.42 -20.48
C GLN A 4 41.43 -18.78 -19.19
N PHE A 5 40.67 -17.83 -18.66
CA PHE A 5 39.69 -18.07 -17.59
C PHE A 5 38.29 -18.18 -18.20
N ASN A 6 37.98 -19.30 -18.84
CA ASN A 6 36.60 -19.59 -19.22
C ASN A 6 36.45 -21.11 -19.26
N ASP A 7 35.49 -21.64 -18.48
CA ASP A 7 34.76 -22.90 -18.73
C ASP A 7 34.27 -23.61 -17.44
N ARG A 8 34.73 -23.21 -16.24
CA ARG A 8 34.25 -23.84 -14.99
C ARG A 8 32.83 -23.46 -14.55
N CYS A 9 32.14 -22.57 -15.27
CA CYS A 9 30.83 -22.07 -14.87
C CYS A 9 29.71 -22.39 -15.88
N PHE A 10 29.87 -23.44 -16.70
CA PHE A 10 28.85 -23.83 -17.69
C PHE A 10 27.49 -24.15 -17.03
N TYR A 11 27.52 -24.83 -15.88
CA TYR A 11 26.33 -25.10 -15.06
C TYR A 11 25.71 -23.83 -14.47
N GLY A 12 26.54 -22.90 -13.97
CA GLY A 12 26.06 -21.61 -13.46
C GLY A 12 25.44 -20.73 -14.55
N LYS A 13 26.02 -20.73 -15.76
CA LYS A 13 25.53 -19.98 -16.92
C LYS A 13 24.22 -20.55 -17.46
N LEU A 14 24.08 -21.89 -17.50
CA LEU A 14 22.82 -22.58 -17.80
C LEU A 14 21.75 -22.28 -16.76
N HIS A 15 22.10 -22.27 -15.47
CA HIS A 15 21.17 -21.97 -14.39
C HIS A 15 20.67 -20.51 -14.46
N ILE A 16 21.57 -19.55 -14.70
CA ILE A 16 21.21 -18.14 -14.86
C ILE A 16 20.31 -17.94 -16.08
N LEU A 17 20.66 -18.51 -17.24
CA LEU A 17 19.82 -18.39 -18.44
C LEU A 17 18.44 -19.04 -18.26
N THR A 18 18.38 -20.18 -17.57
CA THR A 18 17.11 -20.86 -17.29
C THR A 18 16.26 -20.04 -16.31
N ALA A 19 16.86 -19.52 -15.25
CA ALA A 19 16.19 -18.64 -14.29
C ALA A 19 15.68 -17.36 -14.98
N MET A 20 16.50 -16.73 -15.82
CA MET A 20 16.10 -15.52 -16.56
C MET A 20 14.92 -15.79 -17.48
N LYS A 21 14.92 -16.92 -18.20
CA LYS A 21 13.78 -17.35 -19.03
C LYS A 21 12.52 -17.59 -18.18
N LEU A 22 12.65 -18.24 -17.03
CA LEU A 22 11.51 -18.49 -16.13
C LEU A 22 10.91 -17.19 -15.63
N PHE A 23 11.72 -16.25 -15.15
CA PHE A 23 11.24 -14.94 -14.67
C PHE A 23 10.56 -14.14 -15.77
N ILE A 24 11.10 -14.14 -17.00
CA ILE A 24 10.48 -13.46 -18.14
C ILE A 24 9.13 -14.10 -18.47
N THR A 25 9.05 -15.43 -18.60
CA THR A 25 7.81 -16.13 -18.93
C THR A 25 6.74 -15.93 -17.85
N LEU A 26 7.14 -16.03 -16.57
CA LEU A 26 6.24 -15.79 -15.44
C LEU A 26 5.73 -14.34 -15.41
N GLY A 27 6.62 -13.37 -15.66
CA GLY A 27 6.26 -11.95 -15.70
C GLY A 27 5.26 -11.64 -16.83
N ILE A 28 5.44 -12.24 -18.02
CA ILE A 28 4.50 -12.11 -19.13
C ILE A 28 3.14 -12.71 -18.77
N LEU A 29 3.12 -13.92 -18.20
CA LEU A 29 1.89 -14.60 -17.81
C LEU A 29 1.08 -13.79 -16.79
N ILE A 30 1.74 -13.25 -15.75
CA ILE A 30 1.10 -12.41 -14.75
C ILE A 30 0.57 -11.12 -15.38
N SER A 31 1.35 -10.47 -16.25
CA SER A 31 0.94 -9.23 -16.93
C SER A 31 -0.31 -9.43 -17.78
N ILE A 32 -0.40 -10.55 -18.51
CA ILE A 32 -1.59 -10.90 -19.30
C ILE A 32 -2.80 -11.10 -18.38
N GLY A 33 -2.62 -11.83 -17.27
CA GLY A 33 -3.68 -12.05 -16.29
C GLY A 33 -4.23 -10.74 -15.71
N VAL A 34 -3.36 -9.80 -15.36
CA VAL A 34 -3.74 -8.46 -14.86
C VAL A 34 -4.51 -7.68 -15.92
N ILE A 35 -4.05 -7.66 -17.17
CA ILE A 35 -4.74 -7.00 -18.28
C ILE A 35 -6.15 -7.56 -18.48
N ILE A 36 -6.28 -8.89 -18.49
CA ILE A 36 -7.58 -9.57 -18.63
C ILE A 36 -8.49 -9.17 -17.46
N PHE A 37 -7.98 -9.25 -16.22
CA PHE A 37 -8.76 -8.89 -15.04
C PHE A 37 -9.25 -7.43 -15.07
N GLU A 38 -8.39 -6.49 -15.47
CA GLU A 38 -8.74 -5.07 -15.59
C GLU A 38 -9.74 -4.81 -16.72
N LEU A 39 -9.63 -5.51 -17.86
CA LEU A 39 -10.59 -5.42 -18.97
C LEU A 39 -12.01 -5.79 -18.53
N PHE A 40 -12.16 -6.80 -17.67
CA PHE A 40 -13.47 -7.25 -17.20
C PHE A 40 -14.01 -6.42 -16.04
N ASN A 41 -13.18 -6.06 -15.06
CA ASN A 41 -13.65 -5.46 -13.81
C ASN A 41 -13.43 -3.94 -13.73
N PHE A 42 -12.39 -3.40 -14.36
CA PHE A 42 -11.93 -2.03 -14.15
C PHE A 42 -11.54 -1.33 -15.45
N LYS A 43 -12.45 -1.26 -16.42
CA LYS A 43 -12.19 -0.64 -17.75
C LYS A 43 -11.60 0.77 -17.69
N LYS A 44 -11.93 1.56 -16.66
CA LYS A 44 -11.35 2.90 -16.45
C LYS A 44 -9.90 2.85 -15.96
N ALA A 45 -9.49 1.80 -15.25
CA ALA A 45 -8.13 1.59 -14.77
C ALA A 45 -7.17 1.17 -15.89
N LEU A 46 -7.66 0.79 -17.08
CA LEU A 46 -6.81 0.50 -18.25
C LEU A 46 -5.89 1.66 -18.63
N PHE A 47 -6.25 2.91 -18.31
CA PHE A 47 -5.35 4.05 -18.50
C PHE A 47 -4.06 3.92 -17.67
N ILE A 48 -4.11 3.30 -16.49
CA ILE A 48 -2.94 3.09 -15.62
C ILE A 48 -1.94 2.14 -16.30
N MET A 49 -2.40 1.23 -17.17
CA MET A 49 -1.54 0.32 -17.94
C MET A 49 -0.64 1.03 -18.95
N ILE A 50 -0.86 2.32 -19.24
CA ILE A 50 0.06 3.11 -20.05
C ILE A 50 1.46 3.15 -19.43
N ILE A 51 1.55 3.18 -18.10
CA ILE A 51 2.84 3.21 -17.39
C ILE A 51 3.65 1.93 -17.65
N PRO A 52 3.17 0.71 -17.34
CA PRO A 52 3.91 -0.51 -17.64
C PRO A 52 4.14 -0.72 -19.14
N ILE A 53 3.20 -0.34 -20.02
CA ILE A 53 3.40 -0.40 -21.47
C ILE A 53 4.58 0.49 -21.90
N PHE A 54 4.65 1.73 -21.39
CA PHE A 54 5.75 2.65 -21.66
C PHE A 54 7.10 2.07 -21.21
N VAL A 55 7.15 1.42 -20.05
CA VAL A 55 8.36 0.74 -19.55
C VAL A 55 8.78 -0.38 -20.50
N ILE A 56 7.85 -1.25 -20.91
CA ILE A 56 8.14 -2.37 -21.82
C ILE A 56 8.68 -1.84 -23.15
N VAL A 57 8.02 -0.84 -23.75
CA VAL A 57 8.45 -0.23 -25.01
C VAL A 57 9.85 0.39 -24.87
N SER A 58 10.11 1.14 -23.80
CA SER A 58 11.43 1.73 -23.54
C SER A 58 12.51 0.65 -23.40
N THR A 59 12.18 -0.46 -22.73
CA THR A 59 13.09 -1.61 -22.55
C THR A 59 13.42 -2.28 -23.88
N ILE A 60 12.42 -2.52 -24.73
CA ILE A 60 12.62 -3.09 -26.07
C ILE A 60 13.52 -2.18 -26.91
N ILE A 61 13.28 -0.86 -26.88
CA ILE A 61 14.12 0.13 -27.56
C ILE A 61 15.55 0.11 -27.02
N ALA A 62 15.73 -0.01 -25.70
CA ALA A 62 17.05 -0.11 -25.06
C ALA A 62 17.84 -1.30 -25.59
N ILE A 63 17.19 -2.45 -25.72
CA ILE A 63 17.78 -3.69 -26.24
C ILE A 63 18.14 -3.54 -27.72
N ILE A 64 17.21 -3.07 -28.55
CA ILE A 64 17.43 -2.92 -30.00
C ILE A 64 18.54 -1.92 -30.29
N LYS A 65 18.54 -0.76 -29.61
CA LYS A 65 19.57 0.27 -29.80
C LYS A 65 20.84 0.03 -29.00
N ASN A 66 20.91 -1.04 -28.22
CA ASN A 66 21.98 -1.34 -27.27
C ASN A 66 22.42 -0.10 -26.45
N SER A 67 21.43 0.67 -25.98
CA SER A 67 21.66 1.96 -25.32
C SER A 67 21.03 1.98 -23.94
N SER A 68 21.88 2.11 -22.92
CA SER A 68 21.49 2.15 -21.51
C SER A 68 20.61 3.35 -21.15
N LYS A 69 20.57 4.40 -21.99
CA LYS A 69 19.75 5.59 -21.77
C LYS A 69 18.24 5.29 -21.73
N PHE A 70 17.79 4.21 -22.34
CA PHE A 70 16.38 3.81 -22.34
C PHE A 70 16.04 2.84 -21.19
N ILE A 71 17.00 2.49 -20.33
CA ILE A 71 16.77 1.67 -19.14
C ILE A 71 16.25 2.52 -17.96
N TRP A 72 16.48 3.83 -17.98
CA TRP A 72 16.10 4.75 -16.90
C TRP A 72 14.64 4.68 -16.45
N PRO A 73 13.63 4.53 -17.32
CA PRO A 73 12.24 4.37 -16.89
C PRO A 73 12.00 3.14 -16.00
N ILE A 74 12.69 2.02 -16.29
CA ILE A 74 12.62 0.81 -15.47
C ILE A 74 13.15 1.11 -14.07
N ILE A 75 14.35 1.69 -14.01
CA ILE A 75 15.04 2.03 -12.75
C ILE A 75 14.17 2.99 -11.93
N GLY A 76 13.66 4.05 -12.56
CA GLY A 76 12.81 5.04 -11.90
C GLY A 76 11.54 4.43 -11.30
N ILE A 77 10.87 3.55 -12.04
CA ILE A 77 9.67 2.88 -11.54
C ILE A 77 9.99 1.88 -10.43
N SER A 78 11.12 1.17 -10.51
CA SER A 78 11.57 0.32 -9.39
C SER A 78 11.84 1.14 -8.12
N PHE A 79 12.50 2.30 -8.23
CA PHE A 79 12.71 3.20 -7.10
C PHE A 79 11.41 3.78 -6.55
N PHE A 80 10.46 4.14 -7.41
CA PHE A 80 9.13 4.57 -6.99
C PHE A 80 8.41 3.50 -6.16
N HIS A 81 8.43 2.25 -6.60
CA HIS A 81 7.82 1.14 -5.86
C HIS A 81 8.51 0.91 -4.52
N LEU A 82 9.83 1.01 -4.47
CA LEU A 82 10.59 0.88 -3.22
C LEU A 82 10.26 2.02 -2.25
N TYR A 83 10.19 3.25 -2.74
CA TYR A 83 9.78 4.41 -1.94
C TYR A 83 8.35 4.25 -1.43
N LEU A 84 7.41 3.87 -2.29
CA LEU A 84 6.02 3.63 -1.91
C LEU A 84 5.90 2.53 -0.85
N ALA A 85 6.59 1.41 -1.05
CA ALA A 85 6.61 0.30 -0.09
C ALA A 85 7.19 0.73 1.26
N ALA A 86 8.28 1.52 1.27
CA ALA A 86 8.85 2.05 2.50
C ALA A 86 7.87 2.98 3.25
N ASN A 87 7.13 3.83 2.52
CA ASN A 87 6.11 4.71 3.13
C ASN A 87 4.94 3.91 3.69
N ILE A 88 4.43 2.92 2.95
CA ILE A 88 3.37 2.03 3.43
C ILE A 88 3.84 1.27 4.68
N LEU A 89 5.07 0.76 4.67
CA LEU A 89 5.67 0.09 5.82
C LEU A 89 5.77 1.03 7.03
N LEU A 90 6.14 2.30 6.82
CA LEU A 90 6.20 3.29 7.91
C LEU A 90 4.82 3.57 8.51
N ILE A 91 3.79 3.72 7.66
CA ILE A 91 2.40 3.86 8.11
C ILE A 91 1.98 2.61 8.90
N PHE A 92 2.27 1.42 8.36
CA PHE A 92 1.98 0.15 9.03
C PHE A 92 2.66 0.07 10.41
N LEU A 93 3.96 0.37 10.49
CA LEU A 93 4.71 0.41 11.75
C LEU A 93 4.11 1.41 12.73
N PHE A 94 3.67 2.58 12.26
CA PHE A 94 3.02 3.58 13.11
C PHE A 94 1.75 3.03 13.77
N TYR A 95 0.86 2.41 13.01
CA TYR A 95 -0.42 1.94 13.54
C TYR A 95 -0.29 0.66 14.37
N PHE A 96 0.56 -0.28 13.96
CA PHE A 96 0.63 -1.61 14.59
C PHE A 96 1.69 -1.71 15.69
N ILE A 97 2.75 -0.89 15.65
CA ILE A 97 3.85 -0.98 16.62
C ILE A 97 3.93 0.29 17.47
N PHE A 98 4.12 1.46 16.86
CA PHE A 98 4.40 2.67 17.62
C PHE A 98 3.19 3.16 18.43
N LYS A 99 2.01 3.21 17.82
CA LYS A 99 0.79 3.67 18.49
C LYS A 99 0.44 2.79 19.69
N PRO A 100 0.48 1.45 19.62
CA PRO A 100 0.22 0.64 20.79
C PRO A 100 1.33 0.69 21.85
N LEU A 101 2.61 0.74 21.46
CA LEU A 101 3.70 0.95 22.41
C LEU A 101 3.57 2.29 23.14
N TYR A 102 3.16 3.34 22.44
CA TYR A 102 2.87 4.64 23.03
C TYR A 102 1.73 4.55 24.05
N ILE A 103 0.64 3.85 23.72
CA ILE A 103 -0.46 3.61 24.66
C ILE A 103 0.06 2.89 25.92
N ILE A 104 0.85 1.83 25.78
CA ILE A 104 1.46 1.10 26.91
C ILE A 104 2.36 2.02 27.74
N MET A 105 3.16 2.87 27.09
CA MET A 105 4.02 3.84 27.76
C MET A 105 3.21 4.83 28.60
N VAL A 106 2.15 5.41 28.03
CA VAL A 106 1.27 6.36 28.73
C VAL A 106 0.55 5.69 29.90
N TYR A 107 0.03 4.47 29.72
CA TYR A 107 -0.59 3.71 30.80
C TYR A 107 0.40 3.39 31.92
N ASN A 108 1.63 2.99 31.56
CA ASN A 108 2.69 2.74 32.53
C ASN A 108 3.07 3.99 33.32
N TRP A 109 3.12 5.15 32.66
CA TRP A 109 3.39 6.42 33.31
C TRP A 109 2.24 6.83 34.25
N ALA A 110 1.00 6.82 33.76
CA ALA A 110 -0.18 7.19 34.53
C ALA A 110 -0.32 6.32 35.80
N PHE A 111 -0.07 5.02 35.68
CA PHE A 111 -0.11 4.10 36.81
C PHE A 111 1.00 4.38 37.84
N ASN A 112 2.23 4.64 37.39
CA ASN A 112 3.33 4.98 38.30
C ASN A 112 3.01 6.24 39.12
N THR A 113 2.39 7.25 38.50
CA THR A 113 1.98 8.48 39.18
C THR A 113 0.89 8.24 40.23
N MET A 114 -0.07 7.34 39.96
CA MET A 114 -1.22 7.10 40.84
C MET A 114 -0.97 6.07 41.95
N HIS A 115 -0.11 5.07 41.72
CA HIS A 115 -0.03 3.88 42.58
C HIS A 115 1.39 3.51 43.02
N GLY A 116 2.42 4.26 42.60
CA GLY A 116 3.80 4.17 43.11
C GLY A 116 4.59 2.90 42.74
N GLY A 117 3.95 1.73 42.63
CA GLY A 117 4.61 0.45 42.34
C GLY A 117 3.79 -0.49 41.46
N LYS A 118 4.44 -1.07 40.43
CA LYS A 118 3.78 -1.96 39.46
C LYS A 118 3.68 -3.38 40.01
N THR A 119 2.47 -3.92 40.08
CA THR A 119 2.23 -5.34 40.40
C THR A 119 2.12 -6.20 39.14
N PHE A 120 2.33 -7.50 39.27
CA PHE A 120 2.17 -8.46 38.16
C PHE A 120 0.74 -8.44 37.57
N SER A 121 -0.28 -8.22 38.41
CA SER A 121 -1.67 -8.09 37.97
C SER A 121 -1.90 -6.89 37.04
N TRP A 122 -1.15 -5.79 37.25
CA TRP A 122 -1.22 -4.62 36.37
C TRP A 122 -0.64 -4.90 34.98
N GLN A 123 0.51 -5.59 34.91
CA GLN A 123 1.11 -5.99 33.65
C GLN A 123 0.17 -6.91 32.85
N ALA A 124 -0.44 -7.91 33.51
CA ALA A 124 -1.41 -8.79 32.88
C ALA A 124 -2.63 -8.01 32.33
N LYS A 125 -3.12 -7.00 33.05
CA LYS A 125 -4.26 -6.17 32.64
C LYS A 125 -3.93 -5.27 31.44
N ILE A 126 -2.72 -4.71 31.38
CA ILE A 126 -2.25 -3.96 30.20
C ILE A 126 -2.12 -4.89 28.99
N SER A 127 -1.48 -6.05 29.15
CA SER A 127 -1.33 -7.02 28.06
C SER A 127 -2.67 -7.48 27.50
N LEU A 128 -3.66 -7.75 28.36
CA LEU A 128 -5.01 -8.11 27.93
C LEU A 128 -5.69 -6.98 27.13
N ARG A 129 -5.57 -5.72 27.59
CA ARG A 129 -6.11 -4.57 26.85
C ARG A 129 -5.43 -4.37 25.50
N PHE A 130 -4.13 -4.62 25.42
CA PHE A 130 -3.38 -4.58 24.17
C PHE A 130 -3.85 -5.66 23.19
N MET A 131 -4.03 -6.90 23.65
CA MET A 131 -4.55 -7.99 22.80
C MET A 131 -5.96 -7.69 22.28
N ASN A 132 -6.86 -7.16 23.13
CA ASN A 132 -8.19 -6.72 22.69
C ASN A 132 -8.14 -5.59 21.65
N TYR A 133 -7.19 -4.65 21.78
CA TYR A 133 -7.02 -3.58 20.80
C TYR A 133 -6.56 -4.12 19.44
N ILE A 134 -5.62 -5.07 19.43
CA ILE A 134 -5.16 -5.74 18.22
C ILE A 134 -6.30 -6.52 17.57
N GLU A 135 -7.08 -7.29 18.35
CA GLU A 135 -8.22 -8.04 17.84
C GLU A 135 -9.30 -7.13 17.22
N LEU A 136 -9.64 -6.01 17.88
CA LEU A 136 -10.56 -5.00 17.33
C LEU A 136 -10.02 -4.38 16.04
N THR A 137 -8.73 -4.10 15.97
CA THR A 137 -8.11 -3.53 14.77
C THR A 137 -8.16 -4.51 13.61
N ILE A 138 -7.89 -5.80 13.85
CA ILE A 138 -7.99 -6.87 12.85
C ILE A 138 -9.43 -7.01 12.37
N LYS A 139 -10.41 -7.07 13.29
CA LYS A 139 -11.84 -7.14 12.92
C LYS A 139 -12.30 -5.93 12.11
N CYS A 140 -11.85 -4.72 12.44
CA CYS A 140 -12.16 -3.53 11.63
C CYS A 140 -11.52 -3.57 10.23
N PHE A 141 -10.38 -4.25 10.07
CA PHE A 141 -9.80 -4.48 8.74
C PHE A 141 -10.61 -5.50 7.93
N ASP A 142 -11.11 -6.57 8.57
CA ASP A 142 -11.94 -7.57 7.91
C ASP A 142 -13.35 -7.05 7.56
N ASP A 143 -13.93 -6.19 8.40
CA ASP A 143 -15.26 -5.61 8.19
C ASP A 143 -15.27 -4.45 7.15
N GLN A 144 -14.12 -4.14 6.55
CA GLN A 144 -14.03 -3.15 5.47
C GLN A 144 -14.77 -3.60 4.19
N ASP A 145 -15.05 -4.91 4.05
CA ASP A 145 -15.89 -5.47 2.98
C ASP A 145 -17.37 -5.07 3.13
N SER A 146 -17.89 -4.88 4.35
CA SER A 146 -19.27 -4.43 4.56
C SER A 146 -19.47 -2.95 4.22
N THR A 147 -18.44 -2.13 4.42
CA THR A 147 -18.47 -0.69 4.07
C THR A 147 -18.39 -0.48 2.56
N LYS A 148 -17.66 -1.33 1.83
CA LYS A 148 -17.69 -1.37 0.36
C LYS A 148 -19.08 -1.70 -0.16
N ASP A 149 -19.76 -2.67 0.43
CA ASP A 149 -21.10 -3.08 -0.01
C ASP A 149 -22.15 -2.00 0.25
N ILE A 150 -22.01 -1.23 1.35
CA ILE A 150 -22.85 -0.06 1.65
C ILE A 150 -22.58 1.10 0.69
N VAL A 151 -21.32 1.43 0.41
CA VAL A 151 -20.95 2.51 -0.53
C VAL A 151 -21.30 2.15 -1.98
N GLN A 152 -21.23 0.87 -2.34
CA GLN A 152 -21.59 0.38 -3.67
C GLN A 152 -23.11 0.28 -3.84
N LYS A 153 -23.87 -0.01 -2.78
CA LYS A 153 -25.34 0.08 -2.76
C LYS A 153 -25.87 1.52 -2.67
N SER A 154 -25.14 2.44 -2.03
CA SER A 154 -25.52 3.85 -1.94
C SER A 154 -25.00 4.71 -3.11
N GLY A 155 -24.26 4.12 -4.04
CA GLY A 155 -23.68 4.75 -5.24
C GLY A 155 -24.68 5.33 -6.26
N THR A 156 -25.97 5.43 -5.93
CA THR A 156 -27.00 6.14 -6.71
C THR A 156 -27.89 7.08 -5.89
N GLU A 157 -27.53 7.37 -4.64
CA GLU A 157 -28.09 8.54 -3.95
C GLU A 157 -26.99 9.58 -3.81
N ILE A 158 -26.97 10.50 -4.79
CA ILE A 158 -26.41 11.83 -4.59
C ILE A 158 -26.93 12.31 -3.24
N LEU A 159 -26.02 12.60 -2.33
CA LEU A 159 -26.27 13.13 -1.00
C LEU A 159 -26.89 14.52 -1.15
N SER A 160 -28.16 14.59 -1.57
CA SER A 160 -29.01 15.75 -1.40
C SER A 160 -29.34 15.78 0.09
N ILE A 161 -28.49 16.43 0.87
CA ILE A 161 -28.82 16.82 2.24
C ILE A 161 -30.12 17.64 2.14
N PRO A 162 -31.27 17.17 2.65
CA PRO A 162 -32.43 18.02 2.74
C PRO A 162 -32.13 19.04 3.83
N VAL A 163 -31.66 20.22 3.43
CA VAL A 163 -31.50 21.35 4.34
C VAL A 163 -32.90 21.80 4.73
N ASN A 164 -33.34 21.38 5.91
CA ASN A 164 -34.58 21.84 6.51
C ASN A 164 -34.38 23.27 7.01
N TYR A 165 -34.82 24.26 6.20
CA TYR A 165 -34.72 25.70 6.48
C TYR A 165 -35.69 26.22 7.57
N SER A 166 -36.10 25.39 8.53
CA SER A 166 -37.07 25.81 9.55
C SER A 166 -36.44 26.48 10.79
N ASN A 167 -35.11 26.52 10.92
CA ASN A 167 -34.44 27.22 12.02
C ASN A 167 -33.30 28.12 11.53
N THR A 168 -33.65 29.32 11.05
CA THR A 168 -32.72 30.35 10.54
C THR A 168 -32.27 31.37 11.59
N SER A 169 -32.12 30.99 12.86
CA SER A 169 -31.65 31.93 13.90
C SER A 169 -30.15 31.86 14.22
N PHE A 170 -29.37 30.95 13.62
CA PHE A 170 -27.98 30.72 14.03
C PHE A 170 -26.95 30.51 12.90
N VAL A 171 -27.23 30.95 11.68
CA VAL A 171 -26.21 30.97 10.62
C VAL A 171 -25.62 32.38 10.53
N SER A 172 -24.44 32.55 11.12
CA SER A 172 -23.58 33.72 10.96
C SER A 172 -23.36 34.02 9.46
N ASP A 173 -23.53 35.28 9.07
CA ASP A 173 -23.35 35.81 7.70
C ASP A 173 -21.95 35.56 7.10
N GLU A 174 -21.00 35.08 7.90
CA GLU A 174 -19.61 34.85 7.51
C GLU A 174 -19.42 33.64 6.59
N ILE A 175 -20.32 32.64 6.63
CA ILE A 175 -20.24 31.46 5.75
C ILE A 175 -20.69 31.79 4.31
N LYS A 176 -21.51 32.84 4.14
CA LYS A 176 -22.14 33.14 2.84
C LYS A 176 -21.18 33.72 1.80
N ARG A 177 -19.97 34.15 2.19
CA ARG A 177 -18.98 34.74 1.27
C ARG A 177 -17.92 33.77 0.74
N THR A 178 -17.81 32.56 1.28
CA THR A 178 -16.73 31.64 0.87
C THR A 178 -17.14 30.65 -0.23
N ILE A 179 -18.42 30.67 -0.62
CA ILE A 179 -18.96 29.87 -1.72
C ILE A 179 -19.61 30.81 -2.72
N MET A 180 -18.78 31.56 -3.44
CA MET A 180 -19.12 32.12 -4.74
C MET A 180 -17.89 32.05 -5.64
#